data_AF-A0A8I0FDC9-F1
#
_entry.id   AF-A0A8I0FDC9-F1
#
_cell.length_a   1.000
_cell.length_b   1.000
_cell.length_c   1.000
_cell.angle_alpha   90.00
_cell.angle_beta   90.00
_cell.angle_gamma   90.00
#
_symmetry.space_group_name_H-M   'P 1'
#
loop_
_entity.id
_entity.type
_entity.pdbx_description
1 polymer ?
#
loop_
_entity_poly.entity_id
_entity_poly.type
_entity_poly.pdbx_seq_one_letter_code
_entity_poly.pdbx_strand_id
1 'polypeptide(L)'
;VQYQTFSDSQLLADMAVKALIDEVNLTPKPALVDRRGSGAHDDLTLELMERSAKSLGPMFEAMAQAAKHHGKVCLALREDIGEIGRQGEKTMMLATNGVNTHRGAIWALGLMVTAAALAHTNQQYFSAVELCQLAGQIAQFEDRFIPKQALSHGQQVQKKLGILG
;
A
#
# COMPACT_ATOMS: atom_id res chain seq x y z
N VAL A 1 -19.59 17.66 -22.91
CA VAL A 1 -18.50 16.95 -22.20
C VAL A 1 -18.85 16.93 -20.74
N GLN A 2 -19.27 15.78 -20.18
CA GLN A 2 -19.44 15.64 -18.74
C GLN A 2 -18.05 15.65 -18.12
N TYR A 3 -17.70 16.71 -17.39
CA TYR A 3 -16.54 16.68 -16.52
C TYR A 3 -16.83 15.68 -15.41
N GLN A 4 -16.16 14.54 -15.43
CA GLN A 4 -16.23 13.55 -14.37
C GLN A 4 -15.53 14.19 -13.16
N THR A 5 -16.30 14.73 -12.22
CA THR A 5 -15.78 15.17 -10.93
C THR A 5 -15.43 13.93 -10.14
N PHE A 6 -14.14 13.59 -10.09
CA PHE A 6 -13.64 12.52 -9.24
C PHE A 6 -13.92 12.85 -7.78
N SER A 7 -14.30 11.84 -6.97
CA SER A 7 -14.30 11.99 -5.52
C SER A 7 -12.86 12.13 -5.02
N ASP A 8 -12.62 12.83 -3.91
CA ASP A 8 -11.23 12.95 -3.39
C ASP A 8 -10.65 11.58 -3.01
N SER A 9 -11.50 10.58 -2.73
CA SER A 9 -11.05 9.21 -2.46
C SER A 9 -10.48 8.55 -3.71
N GLN A 10 -11.14 8.71 -4.87
CA GLN A 10 -10.64 8.22 -6.14
C GLN A 10 -9.36 8.93 -6.54
N LEU A 11 -9.27 10.26 -6.32
CA LEU A 11 -8.05 11.01 -6.62
C LEU A 11 -6.85 10.50 -5.81
N LEU A 12 -7.02 10.25 -4.50
CA LEU A 12 -5.95 9.68 -3.66
C LEU A 12 -5.55 8.27 -4.11
N ALA A 13 -6.53 7.45 -4.52
CA ALA A 13 -6.28 6.12 -5.07
C ALA A 13 -5.47 6.18 -6.37
N ASP A 14 -5.87 7.06 -7.29
CA ASP A 14 -5.18 7.26 -8.58
C ASP A 14 -3.75 7.77 -8.37
N MET A 15 -3.54 8.67 -7.40
CA MET A 15 -2.20 9.14 -7.02
C MET A 15 -1.34 7.99 -6.47
N ALA A 16 -1.89 7.12 -5.62
CA ALA A 16 -1.17 5.97 -5.08
C ALA A 16 -0.81 4.95 -6.18
N VAL A 17 -1.74 4.63 -7.08
CA VAL A 17 -1.48 3.77 -8.25
C VAL A 17 -0.42 4.40 -9.14
N LYS A 18 -0.54 5.71 -9.42
CA LYS A 18 0.45 6.43 -10.22
C LYS A 18 1.83 6.38 -9.58
N ALA A 19 1.94 6.56 -8.27
CA ALA A 19 3.23 6.47 -7.57
C ALA A 19 3.87 5.08 -7.73
N LEU A 20 3.09 3.99 -7.67
CA LEU A 20 3.59 2.64 -7.94
C LEU A 20 4.06 2.46 -9.40
N ILE A 21 3.31 2.99 -10.36
CA ILE A 21 3.69 2.94 -11.78
C ILE A 21 4.96 3.75 -12.04
N ASP A 22 5.07 4.93 -11.44
CA ASP A 22 6.25 5.78 -11.56
C ASP A 22 7.48 5.12 -10.90
N GLU A 23 7.30 4.43 -9.77
CA GLU A 23 8.36 3.67 -9.08
C GLU A 23 8.91 2.52 -9.94
N VAL A 24 8.05 1.72 -10.56
CA VAL A 24 8.51 0.61 -11.40
C VAL A 24 9.14 1.11 -12.70
N ASN A 25 8.67 2.24 -13.21
CA ASN A 25 9.21 2.86 -14.42
C ASN A 25 10.47 3.70 -14.15
N LEU A 26 10.88 3.92 -12.90
CA LEU A 26 12.14 4.60 -12.61
C LEU A 26 13.31 3.71 -13.05
N THR A 27 14.27 4.26 -13.79
CA THR A 27 15.36 3.49 -14.39
C THR A 27 16.64 4.33 -14.38
N PRO A 28 17.80 3.81 -13.95
CA PRO A 28 18.04 2.42 -13.51
C PRO A 28 17.62 2.12 -12.07
N LYS A 29 17.21 0.87 -11.80
CA LYS A 29 17.04 0.33 -10.43
C LYS A 29 17.91 -0.93 -10.26
N PRO A 30 19.13 -0.80 -9.69
CA PRO A 30 20.02 -1.94 -9.51
C PRO A 30 19.34 -3.11 -8.79
N ALA A 31 19.44 -4.31 -9.38
CA ALA A 31 18.85 -5.57 -8.91
C ALA A 31 17.32 -5.65 -8.85
N LEU A 32 16.59 -4.55 -9.06
CA LEU A 32 15.13 -4.51 -9.07
C LEU A 32 14.59 -4.52 -10.50
N VAL A 33 13.28 -4.76 -10.61
CA VAL A 33 12.54 -4.65 -11.86
C VAL A 33 12.48 -3.19 -12.29
N ASP A 34 12.84 -2.93 -13.54
CA ASP A 34 12.72 -1.63 -14.20
C ASP A 34 12.52 -1.79 -15.73
N ARG A 35 12.64 -0.69 -16.49
CA ARG A 35 12.49 -0.72 -17.96
C ARG A 35 13.60 -1.48 -18.70
N ARG A 36 14.72 -1.82 -18.04
CA ARG A 36 15.83 -2.61 -18.63
C ARG A 36 15.61 -4.11 -18.44
N GLY A 37 14.73 -4.53 -17.53
CA GLY A 37 14.36 -5.93 -17.34
C GLY A 37 14.02 -6.28 -15.89
N SER A 38 14.06 -7.57 -15.58
CA SER A 38 13.61 -8.12 -14.30
C SER A 38 14.61 -8.00 -13.15
N GLY A 39 15.76 -7.36 -13.36
CA GLY A 39 16.80 -7.28 -12.33
C GLY A 39 17.33 -8.66 -11.94
N ALA A 40 17.36 -8.94 -10.64
CA ALA A 40 17.77 -10.25 -10.10
C ALA A 40 16.60 -11.25 -9.94
N HIS A 41 15.41 -10.91 -10.44
CA HIS A 41 14.20 -11.69 -10.25
C HIS A 41 13.85 -12.49 -11.50
N ASP A 42 13.54 -13.77 -11.33
CA ASP A 42 13.05 -14.64 -12.41
C ASP A 42 11.52 -14.64 -12.51
N ASP A 43 10.84 -14.21 -11.45
CA ASP A 43 9.39 -14.26 -11.27
C ASP A 43 8.69 -12.91 -11.49
N LEU A 44 9.43 -11.82 -11.62
CA LEU A 44 8.89 -10.48 -11.80
C LEU A 44 9.19 -9.91 -13.20
N THR A 45 8.23 -9.19 -13.76
CA THR A 45 8.39 -8.40 -14.99
C THR A 45 7.78 -7.02 -14.81
N LEU A 46 8.20 -6.05 -15.65
CA LEU A 46 7.62 -4.71 -15.65
C LEU A 46 6.09 -4.76 -15.82
N GLU A 47 5.61 -5.52 -16.80
CA GLU A 47 4.17 -5.69 -17.06
C GLU A 47 3.42 -6.27 -15.85
N LEU A 48 4.01 -7.26 -15.18
CA LEU A 48 3.42 -7.88 -13.99
C LEU A 48 3.29 -6.86 -12.84
N MET A 49 4.33 -6.04 -12.64
CA MET A 49 4.35 -4.98 -11.64
C MET A 49 3.33 -3.89 -11.96
N GLU A 50 3.20 -3.47 -13.22
CA GLU A 50 2.18 -2.49 -13.62
C GLU A 50 0.76 -3.04 -13.45
N ARG A 51 0.52 -4.31 -13.80
CA ARG A 51 -0.75 -4.99 -13.57
C ARG A 51 -1.07 -5.08 -12.08
N SER A 52 -0.07 -5.39 -11.27
CA SER A 52 -0.19 -5.38 -9.81
C SER A 52 -0.61 -3.99 -9.31
N ALA A 53 0.08 -2.92 -9.69
CA ALA A 53 -0.23 -1.56 -9.25
C ALA A 53 -1.69 -1.17 -9.58
N LYS A 54 -2.14 -1.44 -10.80
CA LYS A 54 -3.51 -1.15 -11.23
C LYS A 54 -4.56 -1.93 -10.43
N SER A 55 -4.28 -3.19 -10.07
CA SER A 55 -5.20 -4.02 -9.29
C SER A 55 -5.48 -3.50 -7.87
N LEU A 56 -4.59 -2.64 -7.35
CA LEU A 56 -4.67 -2.09 -5.99
C LEU A 56 -5.52 -0.81 -5.90
N GLY A 57 -5.91 -0.20 -7.03
CA GLY A 57 -6.68 1.04 -7.07
C GLY A 57 -7.95 1.02 -6.19
N PRO A 58 -8.85 0.02 -6.36
CA PRO A 58 -10.05 -0.09 -5.53
C PRO A 58 -9.76 -0.21 -4.03
N MET A 59 -8.64 -0.84 -3.65
CA MET A 59 -8.23 -0.97 -2.25
C MET A 59 -7.81 0.38 -1.67
N PHE A 60 -7.02 1.17 -2.40
CA PHE A 60 -6.65 2.52 -1.95
C PHE A 60 -7.88 3.44 -1.84
N GLU A 61 -8.82 3.33 -2.78
CA GLU A 61 -10.08 4.10 -2.71
C GLU A 61 -10.88 3.73 -1.45
N ALA A 62 -11.02 2.43 -1.18
CA ALA A 62 -11.72 1.93 0.00
C ALA A 62 -11.07 2.40 1.31
N MET A 63 -9.73 2.42 1.40
CA MET A 63 -9.03 2.97 2.57
C MET A 63 -9.30 4.47 2.76
N ALA A 64 -9.32 5.25 1.67
CA ALA A 64 -9.67 6.67 1.73
C ALA A 64 -11.14 6.89 2.16
N GLN A 65 -12.06 6.03 1.72
CA GLN A 65 -13.45 6.06 2.16
C GLN A 65 -13.60 5.68 3.63
N ALA A 66 -12.87 4.67 4.12
CA ALA A 66 -12.84 4.29 5.54
C ALA A 66 -12.32 5.44 6.41
N ALA A 67 -11.24 6.12 5.98
CA ALA A 67 -10.74 7.32 6.65
C ALA A 67 -11.82 8.41 6.76
N LYS A 68 -12.52 8.72 5.67
CA LYS A 68 -13.64 9.68 5.66
C LYS A 68 -14.77 9.26 6.60
N HIS A 69 -15.13 7.99 6.59
CA HIS A 69 -16.20 7.44 7.45
C HIS A 69 -15.87 7.58 8.94
N HIS A 70 -14.65 7.25 9.34
CA HIS A 70 -14.24 7.33 10.74
C HIS A 70 -13.90 8.75 11.20
N GLY A 71 -13.35 9.59 10.31
CA GLY A 71 -13.03 11.01 10.55
C GLY A 71 -11.87 11.28 11.54
N LYS A 72 -11.36 10.26 12.22
CA LYS A 72 -10.25 10.37 13.18
C LYS A 72 -9.44 9.09 13.26
N VAL A 73 -8.19 9.22 13.71
CA VAL A 73 -7.35 8.08 14.07
C VAL A 73 -7.96 7.37 15.27
N CYS A 74 -8.25 6.08 15.11
CA CYS A 74 -8.72 5.20 16.17
C CYS A 74 -8.48 3.73 15.82
N LEU A 75 -8.60 2.84 16.81
CA LEU A 75 -8.43 1.40 16.61
C LEU A 75 -9.36 0.85 15.52
N ALA A 76 -10.63 1.28 15.49
CA ALA A 76 -11.60 0.82 14.50
C ALA A 76 -11.15 1.15 13.06
N LEU A 77 -10.67 2.37 12.82
CA LEU A 77 -10.09 2.75 11.53
C LEU A 77 -8.90 1.86 11.16
N ARG A 78 -7.99 1.62 12.12
CA ARG A 78 -6.81 0.78 11.88
C ARG A 78 -7.20 -0.66 11.50
N GLU A 79 -8.20 -1.23 12.16
CA GLU A 79 -8.69 -2.57 11.89
C GLU A 79 -9.40 -2.66 10.53
N ASP A 80 -10.18 -1.63 10.17
CA ASP A 80 -10.90 -1.57 8.90
C ASP A 80 -9.92 -1.48 7.72
N ILE A 81 -8.96 -0.55 7.75
CA ILE A 81 -7.92 -0.51 6.72
C ILE A 81 -7.03 -1.76 6.73
N GLY A 82 -6.91 -2.44 7.87
CA GLY A 82 -6.23 -3.72 7.98
C GLY A 82 -6.94 -4.81 7.17
N GLU A 83 -8.26 -4.90 7.29
CA GLU A 83 -9.07 -5.85 6.50
C GLU A 83 -9.07 -5.51 5.02
N ILE A 84 -9.28 -4.23 4.68
CA ILE A 84 -9.20 -3.72 3.31
C ILE A 84 -7.83 -4.07 2.69
N GLY A 85 -6.74 -3.86 3.43
CA GLY A 85 -5.38 -4.18 3.01
C GLY A 85 -5.17 -5.68 2.75
N ARG A 86 -5.69 -6.55 3.62
CA ARG A 86 -5.64 -8.02 3.41
C ARG A 86 -6.41 -8.44 2.17
N GLN A 87 -7.56 -7.84 1.88
CA GLN A 87 -8.28 -8.14 0.63
C GLN A 87 -7.56 -7.56 -0.60
N GLY A 88 -6.95 -6.38 -0.48
CA GLY A 88 -6.06 -5.84 -1.51
C GLY A 88 -4.90 -6.77 -1.83
N GLU A 89 -4.26 -7.34 -0.82
CA GLU A 89 -3.20 -8.34 -0.99
C GLU A 89 -3.72 -9.57 -1.74
N LYS A 90 -4.89 -10.11 -1.40
CA LYS A 90 -5.49 -11.23 -2.14
C LYS A 90 -5.77 -10.87 -3.60
N THR A 91 -6.37 -9.70 -3.86
CA THR A 91 -6.64 -9.22 -5.22
C THR A 91 -5.35 -9.06 -6.02
N MET A 92 -4.31 -8.50 -5.41
CA MET A 92 -2.99 -8.38 -6.02
C MET A 92 -2.42 -9.74 -6.39
N MET A 93 -2.42 -10.70 -5.46
CA MET A 93 -1.92 -12.06 -5.69
C MET A 93 -2.68 -12.76 -6.81
N LEU A 94 -4.00 -12.59 -6.89
CA LEU A 94 -4.79 -13.12 -8.01
C LEU A 94 -4.39 -12.45 -9.33
N ALA A 95 -4.23 -11.12 -9.35
CA ALA A 95 -3.81 -10.38 -10.54
C ALA A 95 -2.37 -10.72 -10.96
N THR A 96 -1.53 -11.23 -10.06
CA THR A 96 -0.13 -11.56 -10.33
C THR A 96 0.14 -13.06 -10.40
N ASN A 97 -0.89 -13.90 -10.50
CA ASN A 97 -0.75 -15.37 -10.51
C ASN A 97 0.06 -15.92 -9.31
N GLY A 98 -0.09 -15.28 -8.14
CA GLY A 98 0.57 -15.67 -6.90
C GLY A 98 1.96 -15.08 -6.68
N VAL A 99 2.44 -14.21 -7.56
CA VAL A 99 3.75 -13.54 -7.40
C VAL A 99 3.63 -12.36 -6.42
N ASN A 100 4.53 -12.32 -5.44
CA ASN A 100 4.58 -11.25 -4.45
C ASN A 100 5.24 -9.99 -5.03
N THR A 101 4.44 -9.00 -5.35
CA THR A 101 4.89 -7.73 -5.95
C THR A 101 4.89 -6.58 -4.93
N HIS A 102 3.74 -6.00 -4.63
CA HIS A 102 3.58 -4.75 -3.91
C HIS A 102 3.08 -4.92 -2.46
N ARG A 103 3.31 -6.07 -1.84
CA ARG A 103 2.81 -6.34 -0.48
C ARG A 103 3.29 -5.32 0.57
N GLY A 104 4.55 -4.89 0.50
CA GLY A 104 5.05 -3.82 1.36
C GLY A 104 4.41 -2.46 1.06
N ALA A 105 4.15 -2.17 -0.22
CA ALA A 105 3.54 -0.92 -0.64
C ALA A 105 2.06 -0.83 -0.28
N ILE A 106 1.32 -1.95 -0.25
CA ILE A 106 -0.05 -2.01 0.28
C ILE A 106 -0.11 -1.41 1.69
N TRP A 107 0.85 -1.76 2.55
CA TRP A 107 0.92 -1.23 3.90
C TRP A 107 1.33 0.25 3.93
N ALA A 108 2.48 0.58 3.31
CA ALA A 108 3.04 1.93 3.40
C ALA A 108 2.15 2.98 2.70
N LEU A 109 1.77 2.76 1.44
CA LEU A 109 0.89 3.68 0.71
C LEU A 109 -0.54 3.65 1.24
N GLY A 110 -1.03 2.51 1.72
CA GLY A 110 -2.35 2.42 2.35
C GLY A 110 -2.48 3.33 3.58
N LEU A 111 -1.46 3.34 4.44
CA LEU A 111 -1.39 4.26 5.58
C LEU A 111 -1.33 5.73 5.13
N MET A 112 -0.54 6.04 4.09
CA MET A 112 -0.43 7.41 3.56
C MET A 112 -1.74 7.91 2.93
N VAL A 113 -2.43 7.08 2.15
CA VAL A 113 -3.75 7.38 1.58
C VAL A 113 -4.78 7.63 2.69
N THR A 114 -4.78 6.78 3.72
CA THR A 114 -5.66 6.94 4.89
C THR A 114 -5.38 8.25 5.62
N ALA A 115 -4.10 8.57 5.88
CA ALA A 115 -3.70 9.80 6.54
C ALA A 115 -4.07 11.05 5.71
N ALA A 116 -3.85 11.03 4.39
CA ALA A 116 -4.23 12.13 3.50
C ALA A 116 -5.75 12.35 3.46
N ALA A 117 -6.53 11.28 3.41
CA ALA A 117 -7.98 11.36 3.46
C ALA A 117 -8.49 11.93 4.79
N LEU A 118 -7.87 11.55 5.92
CA LEU A 118 -8.18 12.13 7.24
C LEU A 118 -7.85 13.62 7.31
N ALA A 119 -6.65 14.02 6.88
CA ALA A 119 -6.22 15.42 6.88
C ALA A 119 -7.16 16.28 6.03
N HIS A 120 -7.52 15.79 4.84
CA HIS A 120 -8.46 16.47 3.96
C HIS A 120 -9.87 16.59 4.57
N THR A 121 -10.39 15.50 5.17
CA THR A 121 -11.70 15.49 5.85
C THR A 121 -11.77 16.51 6.97
N ASN A 122 -10.67 16.69 7.70
CA ASN A 122 -10.54 17.64 8.79
C ASN A 122 -10.14 19.06 8.33
N GLN A 123 -10.09 19.30 7.02
CA GLN A 123 -9.70 20.57 6.39
C GLN A 123 -8.32 21.07 6.85
N GLN A 124 -7.40 20.12 7.08
CA GLN A 124 -6.05 20.40 7.52
C GLN A 124 -5.07 20.35 6.34
N TYR A 125 -4.15 21.32 6.30
CA TYR A 125 -3.05 21.35 5.33
C TYR A 125 -1.81 20.80 6.01
N PHE A 126 -1.32 19.66 5.55
CA PHE A 126 -0.16 18.98 6.10
C PHE A 126 1.03 19.08 5.15
N SER A 127 2.21 19.31 5.73
CA SER A 127 3.48 18.98 5.09
C SER A 127 3.62 17.45 4.91
N ALA A 128 4.57 17.03 4.08
CA ALA A 128 4.88 15.61 3.92
C ALA A 128 5.29 14.95 5.26
N VAL A 129 5.99 15.69 6.14
CA VAL A 129 6.41 15.18 7.45
C VAL A 129 5.22 14.95 8.37
N GLU A 130 4.28 15.90 8.44
CA GLU A 130 3.07 15.78 9.24
C GLU A 130 2.16 14.65 8.75
N LEU A 131 2.11 14.45 7.43
CA LEU A 131 1.38 13.32 6.84
C LEU A 131 1.98 11.97 7.24
N CYS A 132 3.31 11.84 7.20
CA CYS A 132 4.02 10.65 7.67
C CYS A 132 3.81 10.42 9.17
N GLN A 133 3.79 11.48 9.98
CA GLN A 133 3.50 11.38 11.41
C GLN A 133 2.08 10.87 11.67
N LEU A 134 1.08 11.38 10.94
CA LEU A 134 -0.30 10.91 11.04
C LEU A 134 -0.43 9.44 10.60
N ALA A 135 0.22 9.05 9.50
CA ALA A 135 0.30 7.64 9.09
C ALA A 135 0.95 6.77 10.18
N GLY A 136 2.01 7.28 10.84
CA GLY A 136 2.64 6.63 11.98
C GLY A 136 1.71 6.47 13.18
N GLN A 137 0.89 7.47 13.50
CA GLN A 137 -0.12 7.37 14.57
C GLN A 137 -1.16 6.27 14.28
N ILE A 138 -1.59 6.13 13.01
CA ILE A 138 -2.48 5.02 12.61
C ILE A 138 -1.78 3.68 12.81
N ALA A 139 -0.50 3.58 12.40
CA ALA A 139 0.29 2.35 12.48
C ALA A 139 0.59 1.87 13.91
N GLN A 140 0.55 2.76 14.91
CA GLN A 140 0.78 2.41 16.32
C GLN A 140 -0.31 1.52 16.92
N PHE A 141 -1.51 1.50 16.33
CA PHE A 141 -2.58 0.60 16.76
C PHE A 141 -2.31 -0.83 16.27
N GLU A 142 -2.35 -1.79 17.19
CA GLU A 142 -2.29 -3.21 16.86
C GLU A 142 -3.63 -3.67 16.26
N ASP A 143 -3.57 -4.24 15.06
CA ASP A 143 -4.73 -4.86 14.41
C ASP A 143 -4.90 -6.29 14.91
N ARG A 144 -5.94 -6.50 15.72
CA ARG A 144 -6.22 -7.77 16.39
C ARG A 144 -6.62 -8.88 15.42
N PHE A 145 -6.94 -8.55 14.18
CA PHE A 145 -7.34 -9.49 13.13
C PHE A 145 -6.19 -9.90 12.23
N ILE A 146 -4.96 -9.47 12.50
CA ILE A 146 -3.78 -9.96 11.79
C ILE A 146 -3.72 -11.49 11.93
N PRO A 147 -3.74 -12.25 10.80
CA PRO A 147 -3.62 -13.69 10.86
C PRO A 147 -2.30 -14.10 11.51
N LYS A 148 -2.32 -15.14 12.33
CA LYS A 148 -1.08 -15.78 12.81
C LYS A 148 -0.36 -16.37 11.60
N GLN A 149 0.59 -15.63 11.03
CA GLN A 149 1.39 -16.11 9.91
C GLN A 149 2.51 -17.04 10.40
N ALA A 150 2.85 -18.02 9.57
CA ALA A 150 4.13 -18.70 9.68
C ALA A 150 5.26 -17.66 9.53
N LEU A 151 6.40 -17.91 10.18
CA LEU A 151 7.57 -17.02 10.14
C LEU A 151 7.88 -16.62 8.69
N SER A 152 8.09 -15.34 8.43
CA SER A 152 8.58 -14.87 7.13
C SER A 152 9.93 -15.50 6.80
N HIS A 153 10.37 -15.51 5.53
CA HIS A 153 11.71 -16.01 5.18
C HIS A 153 12.81 -15.32 6.00
N GLY A 154 12.71 -14.01 6.23
CA GLY A 154 13.64 -13.27 7.09
C GLY A 154 13.61 -13.74 8.55
N GLN A 155 12.42 -13.97 9.12
CA GLN A 155 12.28 -14.50 10.48
C GLN A 155 12.73 -15.97 10.59
N GLN A 156 12.54 -16.77 9.54
CA GLN A 156 13.06 -18.14 9.46
C GLN A 156 14.58 -18.14 9.41
N VAL A 157 15.18 -17.26 8.61
CA VAL A 157 16.64 -17.09 8.52
C VAL A 157 17.20 -16.59 9.85
N GLN A 158 16.58 -15.60 10.49
CA GLN A 158 16.95 -15.14 11.82
C GLN A 158 16.87 -16.26 12.86
N LYS A 159 15.79 -17.05 12.86
CA LYS A 159 15.65 -18.21 13.75
C LYS A 159 16.70 -19.30 13.47
N LYS A 160 17.08 -19.49 12.20
CA LYS A 160 18.03 -20.51 11.76
C LYS A 160 19.49 -20.12 12.01
N LEU A 161 19.83 -18.84 11.82
CA LEU A 161 21.21 -18.35 11.82
C LEU A 161 21.55 -17.44 13.01
N GLY A 162 20.57 -17.03 13.82
CA GLY A 162 20.77 -16.16 14.98
C GLY A 162 21.15 -14.71 14.65
N ILE A 163 21.08 -14.31 13.39
CA ILE A 163 21.45 -12.96 12.95
C ILE A 163 20.22 -12.06 13.11
N LEU A 164 20.33 -11.05 13.98
CA LEU A 164 19.36 -9.96 14.09
C LEU A 164 19.56 -9.03 12.89
N GLY A 165 18.52 -8.86 12.07
CA GLY A 165 18.49 -7.93 10.95
C GLY A 165 18.29 -6.48 11.39
#